data_AF-A0A840G938-F1
#
_entry.id   AF-A0A840G938-F1
#
_cell.length_a   1.000
_cell.length_b   1.000
_cell.length_c   1.000
_cell.angle_alpha   90.00
_cell.angle_beta   90.00
_cell.angle_gamma   90.00
#
_symmetry.space_group_name_H-M   'P 1'
#
loop_
_entity.id
_entity.type
_entity.pdbx_description
1 polymer ?
#
loop_
_entity_poly.entity_id
_entity_poly.type
_entity_poly.pdbx_seq_one_letter_code
_entity_poly.pdbx_strand_id
1 'polypeptide(L)'
;MVEPVTLAGFAEVEALWAKAPEIAREEFRALIFKGVNAMEEDAKNLVPTNHGSLRASIYHEVREFAVGLGVEGVTGTASNYAIPVELGSKPHTPPIAPLIDWAQQKFGLEEKEAEGVAFAVAYRIAQRGTLGVGMFHRAFAANRGALEAGSRVAAKRIVARMTAISGKPS
;
A
#
# COMPACT_ATOMS: atom_id res chain seq x y z
N MET A 1 28.87 19.47 -10.58
CA MET A 1 29.21 18.83 -11.87
C MET A 1 28.89 17.36 -11.69
N VAL A 2 27.75 16.89 -12.25
CA VAL A 2 27.32 15.49 -12.13
C VAL A 2 27.59 14.88 -13.50
N GLU A 3 28.52 13.93 -13.57
CA GLU A 3 28.78 13.23 -14.82
C GLU A 3 27.66 12.22 -15.10
N PRO A 4 27.10 12.20 -16.32
CA PRO A 4 26.11 11.20 -16.70
C PRO A 4 26.78 9.82 -16.78
N VAL A 5 26.36 8.90 -15.90
CA VAL A 5 26.75 7.49 -15.99
C VAL A 5 26.10 6.90 -17.24
N THR A 6 26.89 6.74 -18.30
CA THR A 6 26.46 6.04 -19.52
C THR A 6 26.53 4.54 -19.29
N LEU A 7 25.41 3.96 -18.85
CA LEU A 7 25.23 2.52 -18.89
C LEU A 7 25.08 2.10 -20.35
N ALA A 8 26.02 1.29 -20.87
CA ALA A 8 25.89 0.68 -22.19
C ALA A 8 24.54 -0.06 -22.28
N GLY A 9 23.75 0.23 -23.32
CA GLY A 9 22.38 -0.26 -23.50
C GLY A 9 21.28 0.75 -23.15
N PHE A 10 21.57 1.82 -22.42
CA PHE A 10 20.56 2.84 -22.09
C PHE A 10 20.11 3.64 -23.32
N ALA A 11 21.02 3.93 -24.26
CA ALA A 11 20.68 4.64 -25.50
C ALA A 11 19.76 3.82 -26.42
N GLU A 12 19.87 2.49 -26.42
CA GLU A 12 19.02 1.62 -27.23
C GLU A 12 17.64 1.44 -26.56
N VAL A 13 17.63 1.33 -25.24
CA VAL A 13 16.40 1.40 -24.43
C VAL A 13 15.72 2.75 -24.62
N GLU A 14 16.44 3.87 -24.60
CA GLU A 14 15.95 5.25 -24.80
C GLU A 14 15.48 5.49 -26.25
N ALA A 15 16.15 4.93 -27.26
CA ALA A 15 15.73 5.03 -28.66
C ALA A 15 14.48 4.18 -28.95
N LEU A 16 14.37 2.99 -28.36
CA LEU A 16 13.13 2.21 -28.36
C LEU A 16 12.05 2.97 -27.57
N TRP A 17 12.41 3.55 -26.43
CA TRP A 17 11.54 4.34 -25.55
C TRP A 17 10.83 5.46 -26.27
N ALA A 18 11.60 6.23 -27.05
CA ALA A 18 11.08 7.37 -27.81
C ALA A 18 10.08 6.95 -28.90
N LYS A 19 10.10 5.70 -29.35
CA LYS A 19 9.25 5.20 -30.44
C LYS A 19 7.90 4.66 -29.97
N ALA A 20 7.82 4.11 -28.75
CA ALA A 20 6.61 3.46 -28.25
C ALA A 20 6.45 3.56 -26.72
N PRO A 21 6.37 4.78 -26.14
CA PRO A 21 6.27 4.97 -24.68
C PRO A 21 4.99 4.38 -24.07
N GLU A 22 3.92 4.25 -24.86
CA GLU A 22 2.65 3.65 -24.46
C GLU A 22 2.78 2.17 -24.08
N ILE A 23 3.62 1.40 -24.77
CA ILE A 23 3.81 -0.04 -24.46
C ILE A 23 4.37 -0.22 -23.06
N ALA A 24 5.39 0.57 -22.73
CA ALA A 24 6.00 0.47 -21.42
C ALA A 24 5.06 0.99 -20.33
N ARG A 25 4.29 2.05 -20.63
CA ARG A 25 3.25 2.55 -19.73
C ARG A 25 2.19 1.49 -19.45
N GLU A 26 1.70 0.78 -20.47
CA GLU A 26 0.72 -0.30 -20.32
C GLU A 26 1.23 -1.44 -19.44
N GLU A 27 2.45 -1.93 -19.70
CA GLU A 27 3.04 -3.03 -18.93
C GLU A 27 3.31 -2.62 -17.48
N PHE A 28 3.79 -1.39 -17.26
CA PHE A 28 3.97 -0.86 -15.91
C PHE A 28 2.64 -0.62 -15.20
N ARG A 29 1.63 -0.07 -15.88
CA ARG A 29 0.28 0.09 -15.34
C ARG A 29 -0.28 -1.25 -14.88
N ALA A 30 -0.20 -2.28 -15.72
CA ALA A 30 -0.69 -3.61 -15.39
C ALA A 30 0.04 -4.23 -14.18
N LEU A 31 1.38 -4.09 -14.14
CA LEU A 31 2.19 -4.55 -13.01
C LEU A 31 1.81 -3.84 -11.71
N ILE A 32 1.79 -2.51 -11.75
CA ILE A 32 1.52 -1.68 -10.56
C ILE A 32 0.10 -1.93 -10.07
N PHE A 33 -0.90 -1.97 -10.97
CA PHE A 33 -2.28 -2.30 -10.62
C PHE A 33 -2.38 -3.62 -9.87
N LYS A 34 -1.75 -4.68 -10.39
CA LYS A 34 -1.74 -5.98 -9.70
C LYS A 34 -1.10 -5.89 -8.32
N GLY A 35 0.00 -5.15 -8.20
CA GLY A 35 0.71 -4.96 -6.95
C GLY A 35 -0.11 -4.23 -5.89
N VAL A 36 -0.68 -3.07 -6.22
CA VAL A 36 -1.46 -2.28 -5.26
C VAL A 36 -2.79 -2.92 -4.90
N ASN A 37 -3.37 -3.70 -5.83
CA ASN A 37 -4.57 -4.49 -5.57
C ASN A 37 -4.30 -5.59 -4.52
N ALA A 38 -3.21 -6.35 -4.68
CA ALA A 38 -2.81 -7.36 -3.70
C ALA A 38 -2.44 -6.72 -2.34
N MET A 39 -1.74 -5.58 -2.36
CA MET A 39 -1.43 -4.83 -1.14
C MET A 39 -2.68 -4.33 -0.41
N GLU A 40 -3.71 -3.89 -1.14
CA GLU A 40 -5.00 -3.50 -0.55
C GLU A 40 -5.64 -4.70 0.18
N GLU A 41 -5.70 -5.85 -0.48
CA GLU A 41 -6.27 -7.07 0.10
C GLU A 41 -5.53 -7.51 1.36
N ASP A 42 -4.20 -7.56 1.32
CA ASP A 42 -3.38 -7.90 2.47
C ASP A 42 -3.52 -6.88 3.61
N ALA A 43 -3.55 -5.59 3.29
CA ALA A 43 -3.78 -4.55 4.30
C ALA A 43 -5.16 -4.72 4.97
N LYS A 44 -6.21 -5.01 4.18
CA LYS A 44 -7.56 -5.28 4.70
C LYS A 44 -7.59 -6.50 5.63
N ASN A 45 -6.81 -7.54 5.33
CA ASN A 45 -6.70 -8.74 6.17
C ASN A 45 -5.96 -8.48 7.49
N LEU A 46 -4.99 -7.55 7.49
CA LEU A 46 -4.18 -7.20 8.67
C LEU A 46 -4.87 -6.22 9.63
N VAL A 47 -5.81 -5.41 9.14
CA VAL A 47 -6.47 -4.37 9.94
C VAL A 47 -7.32 -4.98 11.06
N PRO A 48 -7.15 -4.53 12.31
CA PRO A 48 -8.05 -4.87 13.40
C PRO A 48 -9.47 -4.37 13.13
N THR A 49 -10.47 -5.19 13.41
CA THR A 49 -11.87 -4.83 13.19
C THR A 49 -12.71 -4.93 14.45
N ASN A 50 -13.40 -3.83 14.75
CA ASN A 50 -14.62 -3.82 15.56
C ASN A 50 -15.82 -3.77 14.59
N HIS A 51 -16.14 -2.57 14.08
CA HIS A 51 -17.17 -2.34 13.06
C HIS A 51 -16.70 -2.48 11.60
N GLY A 52 -15.41 -2.65 11.35
CA GLY A 52 -14.85 -2.81 9.99
C GLY A 52 -14.74 -1.53 9.15
N SER A 53 -15.09 -0.35 9.68
CA SER A 53 -15.04 0.92 8.95
C SER A 53 -13.65 1.26 8.39
N LEU A 54 -12.59 1.06 9.19
CA LEU A 54 -11.21 1.26 8.70
C LEU A 54 -10.89 0.30 7.56
N ARG A 55 -11.21 -0.99 7.67
CA ARG A 55 -10.99 -1.99 6.60
C ARG A 55 -11.71 -1.58 5.31
N ALA A 56 -12.96 -1.15 5.42
CA ALA A 56 -13.75 -0.70 4.27
C ALA A 56 -13.18 0.56 3.60
N SER A 57 -12.50 1.42 4.36
CA SER A 57 -11.90 2.67 3.84
C SER A 57 -10.56 2.49 3.11
N ILE A 58 -9.99 1.29 3.12
CA ILE A 58 -8.71 1.02 2.44
C ILE A 58 -8.97 0.86 0.94
N TYR A 59 -8.18 1.58 0.14
CA TYR A 59 -8.26 1.61 -1.30
C TYR A 59 -6.87 1.53 -1.94
N HIS A 60 -6.86 1.18 -3.22
CA HIS A 60 -5.74 1.35 -4.12
C HIS A 60 -6.06 2.32 -5.25
N GLU A 61 -5.01 2.94 -5.78
CA GLU A 61 -5.08 3.83 -6.93
C GLU A 61 -3.83 3.63 -7.78
N VAL A 62 -3.96 3.75 -9.10
CA VAL A 62 -2.83 3.82 -10.02
C VAL A 62 -2.85 5.16 -10.72
N ARG A 63 -1.83 5.97 -10.48
CA ARG A 63 -1.65 7.30 -11.04
C ARG A 63 -0.64 7.25 -12.17
N GLU A 64 -0.98 7.91 -13.26
CA GLU A 64 -0.08 8.11 -14.39
C GLU A 64 0.34 9.57 -14.41
N PHE A 65 1.65 9.82 -14.49
CA PHE A 65 2.14 11.18 -14.65
C PHE A 65 2.16 11.57 -16.13
N ALA A 66 1.65 12.77 -16.43
CA ALA A 66 1.61 13.32 -17.78
C ALA A 66 3.00 13.55 -18.39
N VAL A 67 4.02 13.73 -17.54
CA VAL A 67 5.42 13.93 -17.96
C VAL A 67 6.27 12.77 -17.43
N GLY A 68 7.00 12.13 -18.35
CA GLY A 68 7.91 11.04 -18.04
C GLY A 68 7.22 9.69 -17.91
N LEU A 69 7.79 8.87 -17.06
CA LEU A 69 7.59 7.42 -17.04
C LEU A 69 6.82 6.90 -15.82
N GLY A 70 6.44 7.81 -14.93
CA GLY A 70 5.92 7.40 -13.63
C GLY A 70 4.53 6.79 -13.77
N VAL A 71 4.45 5.48 -13.50
CA VAL A 71 3.24 4.88 -12.96
C VAL A 71 3.45 4.77 -11.47
N GLU A 72 2.67 5.51 -10.68
CA GLU A 72 2.67 5.41 -9.23
C GLU A 72 1.49 4.56 -8.77
N GLY A 73 1.79 3.59 -7.92
CA GLY A 73 0.79 2.83 -7.20
C GLY A 73 0.64 3.35 -5.79
N VAL A 74 -0.59 3.63 -5.38
CA VAL A 74 -0.92 4.04 -4.01
C VAL A 74 -1.83 2.99 -3.38
N THR A 75 -1.52 2.58 -2.16
CA THR A 75 -2.43 1.84 -1.26
C THR A 75 -2.55 2.65 0.01
N GLY A 76 -3.76 3.02 0.41
CA GLY A 76 -3.98 3.93 1.52
C GLY A 76 -5.40 3.96 2.03
N THR A 77 -5.69 4.95 2.86
CA THR A 77 -7.02 5.20 3.43
C THR A 77 -7.19 6.69 3.70
N ALA A 78 -8.40 7.20 3.52
CA ALA A 78 -8.75 8.57 3.88
C ALA A 78 -9.00 8.75 5.39
N SER A 79 -8.98 7.67 6.17
CA SER A 79 -9.22 7.71 7.61
C SER A 79 -7.98 8.16 8.37
N ASN A 80 -8.02 9.37 8.95
CA ASN A 80 -6.95 9.87 9.81
C ASN A 80 -6.67 8.96 11.02
N TYR A 81 -7.67 8.22 11.50
CA TYR A 81 -7.51 7.24 12.58
C TYR A 81 -6.62 6.05 12.18
N ALA A 82 -6.36 5.84 10.88
CA ALA A 82 -5.43 4.80 10.43
C ALA A 82 -3.99 5.04 10.90
N ILE A 83 -3.57 6.29 11.12
CA ILE A 83 -2.20 6.63 11.54
C ILE A 83 -1.84 5.97 12.88
N PRO A 84 -2.60 6.15 13.98
CA PRO A 84 -2.30 5.48 15.24
C PRO A 84 -2.48 3.96 15.20
N VAL A 85 -3.24 3.42 14.24
CA VAL A 85 -3.34 1.97 14.02
C VAL A 85 -2.11 1.42 13.29
N GLU A 86 -1.61 2.14 12.30
CA GLU A 86 -0.40 1.78 11.53
C GLU A 86 0.85 1.90 12.40
N LEU A 87 1.04 3.06 13.03
CA LEU A 87 2.31 3.43 13.67
C LEU A 87 2.29 3.27 15.20
N GLY A 88 1.11 3.06 15.78
CA GLY A 88 0.92 3.16 17.21
C GLY A 88 0.75 4.60 17.65
N SER A 89 0.59 4.79 18.96
CA SER A 89 0.41 6.10 19.56
C SER A 89 1.28 6.26 20.79
N LYS A 90 1.66 7.50 21.08
CA LYS A 90 2.27 7.86 22.36
C LYS A 90 1.24 7.70 23.50
N PRO A 91 1.69 7.57 24.75
CA PRO A 91 0.79 7.59 25.90
C PRO A 91 -0.14 8.80 25.86
N HIS A 92 -1.45 8.56 25.99
CA HIS A 92 -2.50 9.58 25.98
C HIS A 92 -3.77 9.04 26.67
N THR A 93 -4.70 9.91 27.03
CA THR A 93 -5.99 9.51 27.59
C THR A 93 -7.00 9.28 26.47
N PRO A 94 -7.37 8.03 26.15
CA PRO A 94 -8.37 7.78 25.12
C PRO A 94 -9.79 8.09 25.63
N PRO A 95 -10.74 8.40 24.73
CA PRO A 95 -12.15 8.47 25.10
C PRO A 95 -12.65 7.10 25.56
N ILE A 96 -13.46 7.06 26.62
CA ILE A 96 -13.90 5.80 27.24
C ILE A 96 -15.02 5.11 26.46
N ALA A 97 -15.96 5.87 25.90
CA ALA A 97 -17.14 5.29 25.23
C ALA A 97 -16.79 4.33 24.08
N PRO A 98 -15.82 4.64 23.18
CA PRO A 98 -15.38 3.69 22.17
C PRO A 98 -14.73 2.41 22.74
N LEU A 99 -14.11 2.49 23.92
CA LEU A 99 -13.50 1.33 24.58
C LEU A 99 -14.56 0.44 25.26
N ILE A 100 -15.67 1.02 25.73
CA ILE A 100 -16.83 0.27 26.24
C ILE A 100 -17.45 -0.53 25.11
N ASP A 101 -17.78 0.13 23.99
CA ASP A 101 -18.35 -0.52 22.80
C ASP A 101 -17.45 -1.65 22.27
N TRP A 102 -16.14 -1.40 22.20
CA TRP A 102 -15.16 -2.43 21.86
C TRP A 102 -15.16 -3.60 22.86
N ALA A 103 -15.21 -3.33 24.16
CA ALA A 103 -15.20 -4.39 25.18
C ALA A 103 -16.47 -5.25 25.12
N GLN A 104 -17.64 -4.64 24.90
CA GLN A 104 -18.90 -5.34 24.70
C GLN A 104 -18.82 -6.27 23.48
N GLN A 105 -18.35 -5.77 22.33
CA GLN A 105 -18.24 -6.58 21.11
C GLN A 105 -17.18 -7.66 21.20
N LYS A 106 -16.05 -7.37 21.86
CA LYS A 106 -14.91 -8.28 21.92
C LYS A 106 -15.14 -9.43 22.89
N PHE A 107 -15.82 -9.15 24.01
CA PHE A 107 -15.94 -10.09 25.13
C PHE A 107 -17.38 -10.51 25.43
N GLY A 108 -18.39 -9.93 24.77
CA GLY A 108 -19.81 -10.22 25.01
C GLY A 108 -20.28 -9.78 26.40
N LEU A 109 -19.69 -8.71 26.93
CA LEU A 109 -19.95 -8.22 28.29
C LEU A 109 -21.15 -7.27 28.35
N GLU A 110 -21.84 -7.29 29.48
CA GLU A 110 -22.82 -6.25 29.82
C GLU A 110 -22.13 -4.91 30.09
N GLU A 111 -22.86 -3.80 29.94
CA GLU A 111 -22.32 -2.43 29.98
C GLU A 111 -21.42 -2.16 31.20
N LYS A 112 -21.88 -2.54 32.40
CA LYS A 112 -21.13 -2.32 33.65
C LYS A 112 -19.80 -3.09 33.70
N GLU A 113 -19.77 -4.30 33.16
CA GLU A 113 -18.54 -5.10 33.11
C GLU A 113 -17.59 -4.56 32.02
N ALA A 114 -18.16 -4.14 30.88
CA ALA A 114 -17.43 -3.50 29.80
C ALA A 114 -16.79 -2.17 30.22
N GLU A 115 -17.45 -1.37 31.06
CA GLU A 115 -16.86 -0.17 31.66
C GLU A 115 -15.57 -0.46 32.42
N GLY A 116 -15.57 -1.50 33.28
CA GLY A 116 -14.39 -1.90 34.04
C GLY A 116 -13.21 -2.28 33.13
N VAL A 117 -13.48 -3.03 32.06
CA VAL A 117 -12.48 -3.38 31.03
C VAL A 117 -11.99 -2.13 30.29
N ALA A 118 -12.90 -1.25 29.91
CA ALA A 118 -12.59 -0.02 29.19
C ALA A 118 -11.64 0.88 30.00
N PHE A 119 -11.89 1.06 31.30
CA PHE A 119 -11.02 1.85 32.17
C PHE A 119 -9.63 1.21 32.34
N ALA A 120 -9.57 -0.11 32.48
CA ALA A 120 -8.30 -0.83 32.57
C ALA A 120 -7.47 -0.66 31.28
N VAL A 121 -8.11 -0.75 30.11
CA VAL A 121 -7.45 -0.52 28.81
C VAL A 121 -7.03 0.95 28.67
N ALA A 122 -7.91 1.89 29.00
CA ALA A 122 -7.61 3.32 28.96
C ALA A 122 -6.40 3.66 29.83
N TYR A 123 -6.33 3.09 31.03
CA TYR A 123 -5.19 3.25 31.93
C TYR A 123 -3.89 2.72 31.30
N ARG A 124 -3.93 1.56 30.64
CA ARG A 124 -2.74 1.02 29.95
C ARG A 124 -2.29 1.90 28.78
N ILE A 125 -3.23 2.42 27.99
CA ILE A 125 -2.93 3.36 26.90
C ILE A 125 -2.36 4.68 27.46
N ALA A 126 -2.90 5.19 28.57
CA ALA A 126 -2.38 6.39 29.22
C ALA A 126 -0.96 6.23 29.75
N GLN A 127 -0.54 5.01 30.11
CA GLN A 127 0.80 4.72 30.60
C GLN A 127 1.81 4.41 29.49
N ARG A 128 1.38 3.74 28.42
CA ARG A 128 2.29 3.14 27.43
C ARG A 128 2.03 3.53 25.98
N GLY A 129 0.86 4.10 25.69
CA GLY A 129 0.38 4.28 24.33
C GLY A 129 -0.12 2.98 23.71
N THR A 130 -0.11 2.92 22.39
CA THR A 130 -0.50 1.73 21.61
C THR A 130 0.64 1.28 20.70
N LEU A 131 0.76 -0.03 20.49
CA LEU A 131 1.63 -0.57 19.46
C LEU A 131 0.97 -0.44 18.09
N GLY A 132 1.77 -0.08 17.09
CA GLY A 132 1.33 -0.09 15.70
C GLY A 132 1.11 -1.51 15.21
N VAL A 133 -0.01 -1.74 14.54
CA VAL A 133 -0.21 -2.93 13.73
C VAL A 133 0.70 -2.83 12.53
N GLY A 134 0.69 -1.70 11.85
CA GLY A 134 1.54 -1.58 10.68
C GLY A 134 1.02 -2.42 9.51
N MET A 135 -0.29 -2.31 9.25
CA MET A 135 -0.97 -3.03 8.20
C MET A 135 -0.39 -2.73 6.81
N PHE A 136 -0.04 -1.47 6.53
CA PHE A 136 0.47 -1.06 5.23
C PHE A 136 1.93 -1.50 5.04
N HIS A 137 2.79 -1.30 6.03
CA HIS A 137 4.19 -1.72 5.88
C HIS A 137 4.30 -3.25 5.74
N ARG A 138 3.48 -4.01 6.48
CA ARG A 138 3.45 -5.48 6.39
C ARG A 138 2.92 -5.95 5.04
N ALA A 139 1.83 -5.35 4.55
CA ALA A 139 1.29 -5.64 3.22
C ALA A 139 2.32 -5.37 2.11
N PHE A 140 3.03 -4.23 2.19
CA PHE A 140 4.10 -3.93 1.25
C PHE A 140 5.24 -4.95 1.33
N ALA A 141 5.71 -5.27 2.54
CA ALA A 141 6.78 -6.24 2.73
C ALA A 141 6.42 -7.63 2.17
N ALA A 142 5.16 -8.08 2.34
CA ALA A 142 4.67 -9.34 1.80
C ALA A 142 4.64 -9.36 0.26
N ASN A 143 4.32 -8.23 -0.38
CA ASN A 143 4.17 -8.12 -1.83
C ASN A 143 5.45 -7.73 -2.58
N ARG A 144 6.48 -7.25 -1.86
CA ARG A 144 7.71 -6.73 -2.46
C ARG A 144 8.40 -7.71 -3.40
N GLY A 145 8.52 -8.97 -3.00
CA GLY A 145 9.16 -10.01 -3.84
C GLY A 145 8.42 -10.26 -5.15
N ALA A 146 7.09 -10.24 -5.12
CA ALA A 146 6.24 -10.41 -6.30
C ALA A 146 6.33 -9.20 -7.25
N LEU A 147 6.38 -7.99 -6.72
CA LEU A 147 6.61 -6.75 -7.48
C LEU A 147 7.98 -6.77 -8.19
N GLU A 148 9.04 -7.14 -7.48
CA GLU A 148 10.40 -7.23 -8.03
C GLU A 148 10.52 -8.33 -9.10
N ALA A 149 9.84 -9.46 -8.93
CA ALA A 149 9.77 -10.49 -9.96
C ALA A 149 8.94 -10.02 -11.17
N GLY A 150 7.81 -9.37 -10.91
CA GLY A 150 6.92 -8.84 -11.93
C GLY A 150 7.57 -7.74 -12.78
N SER A 151 8.41 -6.89 -12.21
CA SER A 151 9.13 -5.85 -12.95
C SER A 151 10.10 -6.44 -13.99
N ARG A 152 10.80 -7.52 -13.65
CA ARG A 152 11.66 -8.26 -14.59
C ARG A 152 10.85 -8.88 -15.73
N VAL A 153 9.66 -9.40 -15.43
CA VAL A 153 8.75 -9.96 -16.46
C VAL A 153 8.20 -8.85 -17.36
N ALA A 154 7.76 -7.73 -16.78
CA ALA A 154 7.28 -6.57 -17.53
C ALA A 154 8.37 -6.03 -18.47
N ALA A 155 9.61 -5.86 -17.98
CA ALA A 155 10.73 -5.42 -18.80
C ALA A 155 10.97 -6.33 -20.01
N LYS A 156 10.92 -7.66 -19.83
CA LYS A 156 11.05 -8.63 -20.94
C LYS A 156 9.91 -8.48 -21.96
N ARG A 157 8.67 -8.27 -21.50
CA ARG A 157 7.51 -8.06 -22.38
C ARG A 157 7.61 -6.76 -23.17
N ILE A 158 8.07 -5.69 -22.52
CA ILE A 158 8.31 -4.39 -23.15
C ILE A 158 9.29 -4.56 -24.31
N VAL A 159 10.48 -5.13 -24.04
CA VAL A 159 11.50 -5.36 -25.07
C VAL A 159 10.93 -6.20 -26.23
N ALA A 160 10.26 -7.33 -25.92
CA ALA A 160 9.68 -8.19 -26.96
C ALA A 160 8.64 -7.47 -27.84
N ARG A 161 7.75 -6.67 -27.22
CA ARG A 161 6.72 -5.89 -27.94
C ARG A 161 7.35 -4.80 -28.81
N MET A 162 8.39 -4.13 -28.33
CA MET A 162 9.08 -3.06 -29.08
C MET A 162 9.87 -3.58 -30.28
N THR A 163 10.54 -4.74 -30.13
CA THR A 163 11.23 -5.41 -31.24
C THR A 163 10.25 -5.87 -32.32
N ALA A 164 9.07 -6.39 -31.94
CA ALA A 164 8.05 -6.82 -32.89
C ALA A 164 7.52 -5.67 -33.78
N ILE A 165 7.44 -4.45 -33.24
CA ILE A 165 7.04 -3.26 -34.00
C ILE A 165 8.16 -2.81 -34.94
N SER A 166 9.42 -2.88 -34.49
CA SER A 166 10.57 -2.49 -35.30
C SER A 166 10.87 -3.43 -36.47
N GLY A 167 10.37 -4.68 -36.42
CA GLY A 167 10.55 -5.70 -37.46
C GLY A 167 9.42 -5.80 -38.50
N LYS A 168 8.39 -4.95 -38.44
CA LYS A 168 7.28 -4.96 -39.40
C LYS A 168 7.65 -4.09 -40.62
N PRO A 169 7.76 -4.63 -41.85
CA PRO A 169 8.02 -3.82 -43.02
C PRO A 169 6.82 -2.91 -43.29
N SER A 170 7.10 -1.63 -43.52
CA SER A 170 6.16 -0.60 -44.00
C SER A 170 5.66 -0.90 -45.39
#